data_AF-A0A1S3ZUB3-F1
#
_entry.id   AF-A0A1S3ZUB3-F1
#
_cell.length_a   1.000
_cell.length_b   1.000
_cell.length_c   1.000
_cell.angle_alpha   90.00
_cell.angle_beta   90.00
_cell.angle_gamma   90.00
#
_symmetry.space_group_name_H-M   'P 1'
#
loop_
_entity.id
_entity.type
_entity.pdbx_description
1 polymer ?
#
loop_
_entity_poly.entity_id
_entity_poly.type
_entity_poly.pdbx_seq_one_letter_code
_entity_poly.pdbx_strand_id
1 'polypeptide(L)'
;MNLLHLPKLYSLYAVRLVLGGIVLSTLRFFRIQIKKKFGSQVEAFFVILTALQFHLLFYCTRPLPNILAFALVNLAYGYWFKGSLYAALNCMVFATLVFRCDMLLLIAPLGLELLLTKSVSFWKALTSCLAAASLSIGLTVLVDSVIWRRLLWPELEVFWFNSVLNRSSEWGTHPFHWYFTSALPRSLLAAYPLFLFGVLLDRRVFFYILPVLSFVVLYSKLPHKELRFVISSIPIFNFAAAVAASRVYNNRKKSFWKFLYIAMLGLMLGSLACTAVFFMASYENYPSGYALKPLHRIGGITKNSDELWVHIDTFSAMNGISRFCEDNYPWRYSKEENIFLEDFQMRNFTYLLNENFYIKGFKCLMSVDGFSRVRVRIGFPPISLVKGPKVFIHGNIRNTDIINRSWPGCPVIP
;
A
#
# COMPACT_ATOMS: atom_id res chain seq x y z
N MET A 1 27.10 2.18 8.07
CA MET A 1 27.32 2.07 9.53
C MET A 1 26.40 0.98 10.08
N ASN A 2 26.95 -0.19 10.41
CA ASN A 2 26.24 -1.22 11.18
C ASN A 2 26.49 -0.93 12.66
N LEU A 3 25.69 -0.04 13.27
CA LEU A 3 25.93 0.41 14.64
C LEU A 3 25.82 -0.72 15.68
N LEU A 4 25.12 -1.81 15.34
CA LEU A 4 24.80 -2.92 16.25
C LEU A 4 25.19 -4.31 15.69
N HIS A 5 25.85 -4.38 14.53
CA HIS A 5 26.16 -5.64 13.82
C HIS A 5 24.96 -6.59 13.59
N LEU A 6 23.72 -6.13 13.76
CA LEU A 6 22.52 -6.93 13.53
C LEU A 6 22.24 -7.09 12.02
N PRO A 7 21.66 -8.22 11.58
CA PRO A 7 21.17 -8.37 10.22
C PRO A 7 20.25 -7.22 9.79
N LYS A 8 20.42 -6.74 8.54
CA LYS A 8 19.66 -5.62 7.96
C LYS A 8 18.13 -5.79 8.13
N LEU A 9 17.65 -7.03 8.15
CA LEU A 9 16.25 -7.39 8.31
C LEU A 9 15.64 -6.91 9.64
N TYR A 10 16.41 -6.88 10.74
CA TYR A 10 15.91 -6.39 12.02
C TYR A 10 15.61 -4.89 11.98
N SER A 11 16.42 -4.11 11.26
CA SER A 11 16.14 -2.69 11.04
C SER A 11 14.82 -2.48 10.28
N LEU A 12 14.54 -3.32 9.27
CA LEU A 12 13.26 -3.29 8.58
C LEU A 12 12.10 -3.59 9.53
N TYR A 13 12.19 -4.64 10.35
CA TYR A 13 11.14 -4.94 11.33
C TYR A 13 10.93 -3.81 12.34
N ALA A 14 12.00 -3.22 12.85
CA ALA A 14 11.91 -2.08 13.77
C ALA A 14 11.18 -0.89 13.13
N VAL A 15 11.56 -0.49 11.91
CA VAL A 15 10.90 0.60 11.17
C VAL A 15 9.42 0.30 10.96
N ARG A 16 9.08 -0.94 10.58
CA ARG A 16 7.68 -1.35 10.35
C ARG A 16 6.85 -1.35 11.64
N LEU A 17 7.43 -1.75 12.76
CA LEU A 17 6.79 -1.70 14.08
C LEU A 17 6.54 -0.26 14.54
N VAL A 18 7.54 0.62 14.40
CA VAL A 18 7.41 2.05 14.73
C VAL A 18 6.31 2.70 13.88
N LEU A 19 6.35 2.48 12.56
CA LEU A 19 5.33 3.00 11.65
C LEU A 19 3.93 2.47 12.00
N GLY A 20 3.82 1.16 12.26
CA GLY A 20 2.57 0.55 12.72
C GLY A 20 2.06 1.18 14.01
N GLY A 21 2.95 1.44 14.98
CA GLY A 21 2.61 2.11 16.24
C GLY A 21 2.12 3.55 16.04
N ILE A 22 2.74 4.31 15.14
CA ILE A 22 2.29 5.66 14.75
C ILE A 22 0.89 5.59 14.14
N VAL A 23 0.68 4.74 13.13
CA VAL A 23 -0.62 4.61 12.47
C VAL A 23 -1.72 4.18 13.46
N LEU A 24 -1.43 3.21 14.34
CA LEU A 24 -2.36 2.79 15.39
C LEU A 24 -2.67 3.91 16.38
N SER A 25 -1.68 4.73 16.75
CA SER A 25 -1.86 5.87 17.66
C SER A 25 -2.75 6.95 17.06
N THR A 26 -2.55 7.26 15.77
CA THR A 26 -3.38 8.24 15.05
C THR A 26 -4.81 7.74 14.81
N LEU A 27 -4.98 6.45 14.46
CA LEU A 27 -6.29 5.79 14.39
C LEU A 27 -6.99 5.74 15.75
N ARG A 28 -6.25 5.50 16.84
CA ARG A 28 -6.80 5.54 18.20
C ARG A 28 -7.29 6.93 18.55
N PHE A 29 -6.53 7.98 18.22
CA PHE A 29 -6.98 9.36 18.42
C PHE A 29 -8.29 9.63 17.68
N PHE A 30 -8.37 9.25 16.39
CA PHE A 30 -9.59 9.41 15.60
C PHE A 30 -10.77 8.61 16.20
N ARG A 31 -10.55 7.34 16.55
CA ARG A 31 -11.54 6.48 17.23
C ARG A 31 -12.11 7.12 18.49
N ILE A 32 -11.28 7.73 19.33
CA ILE A 32 -11.73 8.41 20.56
C ILE A 32 -12.67 9.58 20.23
N GLN A 33 -12.43 10.31 19.15
CA GLN A 33 -13.34 11.40 18.74
C GLN A 33 -14.66 10.87 18.17
N ILE A 34 -14.63 9.75 17.44
CA ILE A 34 -15.86 9.04 17.02
C ILE A 34 -16.68 8.65 18.25
N LYS A 35 -16.05 8.04 19.26
CA LYS A 35 -16.72 7.68 20.52
C LYS A 35 -17.39 8.88 21.19
N LYS A 36 -16.66 9.99 21.31
CA LYS A 36 -17.17 11.22 21.96
C LYS A 36 -18.37 11.80 21.22
N LYS A 37 -18.38 11.75 19.88
CA LYS A 37 -19.39 12.41 19.06
C LYS A 37 -20.60 11.53 18.70
N PHE A 38 -20.38 10.22 18.54
CA PHE A 38 -21.39 9.26 18.05
C PHE A 38 -21.65 8.08 18.99
N GLY A 39 -20.91 7.98 20.11
CA GLY A 39 -21.11 6.98 21.15
C GLY A 39 -20.25 5.72 21.02
N SER A 40 -20.15 4.97 22.11
CA SER A 40 -19.31 3.76 22.22
C SER A 40 -19.71 2.63 21.26
N GLN A 41 -20.96 2.55 20.86
CA GLN A 41 -21.42 1.51 19.93
C GLN A 41 -20.90 1.75 18.50
N VAL A 42 -20.88 3.01 18.04
CA VAL A 42 -20.31 3.38 16.74
C VAL A 42 -18.79 3.18 16.77
N GLU A 43 -18.14 3.52 17.89
CA GLU A 43 -16.72 3.22 18.10
C GLU A 43 -16.41 1.72 17.93
N ALA A 44 -17.20 0.85 18.56
CA ALA A 44 -17.00 -0.59 18.49
C ALA A 44 -17.13 -1.11 17.05
N PHE A 45 -18.17 -0.71 16.33
CA PHE A 45 -18.33 -1.09 14.93
C PHE A 45 -17.23 -0.53 14.02
N PHE A 46 -16.74 0.69 14.27
CA PHE A 46 -15.61 1.25 13.54
C PHE A 46 -14.35 0.38 13.69
N VAL A 47 -14.06 -0.08 14.91
CA VAL A 47 -12.93 -0.98 15.17
C VAL A 47 -13.11 -2.33 14.49
N ILE A 48 -14.30 -2.94 14.61
CA ILE A 48 -14.59 -4.24 13.99
C ILE A 48 -14.42 -4.16 12.47
N LEU A 49 -15.01 -3.17 11.82
CA LEU A 49 -14.90 -2.99 10.37
C LEU A 49 -13.46 -2.75 9.92
N THR A 50 -12.71 -1.92 10.66
CA THR A 50 -11.29 -1.66 10.39
C THR A 50 -10.45 -2.93 10.52
N ALA A 51 -10.72 -3.77 11.54
CA ALA A 51 -10.02 -5.03 11.77
C ALA A 51 -10.36 -6.12 10.73
N LEU A 52 -11.53 -6.03 10.09
CA LEU A 52 -11.95 -6.95 9.04
C LEU A 52 -11.36 -6.63 7.66
N GLN A 53 -10.62 -5.53 7.49
CA GLN A 53 -10.12 -5.06 6.19
C GLN A 53 -8.66 -5.42 5.96
N PHE A 54 -8.41 -6.39 5.06
CA PHE A 54 -7.06 -6.79 4.67
C PHE A 54 -6.18 -5.62 4.22
N HIS A 55 -6.64 -4.82 3.25
CA HIS A 55 -5.78 -3.84 2.57
C HIS A 55 -5.26 -2.77 3.54
N LEU A 56 -6.12 -2.26 4.43
CA LEU A 56 -5.68 -1.27 5.41
C LEU A 56 -4.59 -1.85 6.31
N LEU A 57 -4.85 -2.99 6.94
CA LEU A 57 -3.90 -3.66 7.83
C LEU A 57 -2.59 -4.04 7.12
N PHE A 58 -2.68 -4.49 5.87
CA PHE A 58 -1.55 -4.87 5.03
C PHE A 58 -0.62 -3.69 4.73
N TYR A 59 -1.17 -2.50 4.49
CA TYR A 59 -0.38 -1.31 4.18
C TYR A 59 0.11 -0.53 5.41
N CYS A 60 -0.61 -0.57 6.55
CA CYS A 60 -0.32 0.25 7.74
C CYS A 60 1.13 0.15 8.29
N THR A 61 1.86 -0.91 7.96
CA THR A 61 3.24 -1.14 8.43
C THR A 61 4.28 -1.01 7.31
N ARG A 62 3.91 -0.57 6.11
CA ARG A 62 4.82 -0.46 4.96
C ARG A 62 5.31 0.99 4.80
N PRO A 63 6.63 1.23 4.67
CA PRO A 63 7.21 2.56 4.55
C PRO A 63 6.96 3.15 3.16
N LEU A 64 5.69 3.46 2.88
CA LEU A 64 5.22 4.10 1.66
C LEU A 64 4.85 5.55 2.01
N PRO A 65 5.11 6.53 1.13
CA PRO A 65 4.67 7.91 1.35
C PRO A 65 3.15 8.02 1.62
N ASN A 66 2.35 7.15 0.98
CA ASN A 66 0.92 7.01 1.24
C ASN A 66 0.59 6.76 2.72
N ILE A 67 1.40 5.98 3.42
CA ILE A 67 1.14 5.56 4.80
C ILE A 67 1.65 6.59 5.80
N LEU A 68 2.72 7.30 5.47
CA LEU A 68 3.18 8.47 6.22
C LEU A 68 2.14 9.60 6.13
N ALA A 69 1.63 9.89 4.93
CA ALA A 69 0.52 10.82 4.74
C ALA A 69 -0.75 10.34 5.47
N PHE A 70 -1.08 9.04 5.38
CA PHE A 70 -2.24 8.45 6.04
C PHE A 70 -2.27 8.69 7.56
N ALA A 71 -1.12 8.58 8.24
CA ALA A 71 -1.04 8.84 9.68
C ALA A 71 -1.45 10.29 10.02
N LEU A 72 -0.99 11.26 9.23
CA LEU A 72 -1.35 12.67 9.38
C LEU A 72 -2.80 12.97 9.00
N VAL A 73 -3.32 12.29 7.98
CA VAL A 73 -4.74 12.37 7.61
C VAL A 73 -5.63 11.82 8.73
N ASN A 74 -5.25 10.73 9.39
CA ASN A 74 -5.97 10.24 10.58
C ASN A 74 -5.96 11.25 11.72
N LEU A 75 -4.83 11.92 11.97
CA LEU A 75 -4.77 13.03 12.93
C LEU A 75 -5.69 14.17 12.52
N ALA A 76 -5.68 14.55 11.24
CA ALA A 76 -6.54 15.60 10.71
C ALA A 76 -8.03 15.26 10.89
N TYR A 77 -8.44 14.03 10.58
CA TYR A 77 -9.80 13.56 10.84
C TYR A 77 -10.14 13.56 12.33
N GLY A 78 -9.22 13.16 13.20
CA GLY A 78 -9.38 13.30 14.64
C GLY A 78 -9.61 14.76 15.06
N TYR A 79 -8.77 15.69 14.61
CA TYR A 79 -8.94 17.11 14.92
C TYR A 79 -10.22 17.70 14.33
N TRP A 80 -10.62 17.28 13.14
CA TRP A 80 -11.87 17.66 12.51
C TRP A 80 -13.08 17.23 13.36
N PHE A 81 -13.10 15.98 13.84
CA PHE A 81 -14.15 15.49 14.73
C PHE A 81 -14.13 16.14 16.11
N LYS A 82 -12.94 16.50 16.61
CA LYS A 82 -12.74 17.25 17.86
C LYS A 82 -13.22 18.72 17.75
N GLY A 83 -13.33 19.26 16.53
CA GLY A 83 -13.64 20.68 16.27
C GLY A 83 -12.42 21.61 16.21
N SER A 84 -11.20 21.07 16.25
CA SER A 84 -9.97 21.84 16.09
C SER A 84 -9.60 21.96 14.61
N LEU A 85 -10.36 22.78 13.88
CA LEU A 85 -10.34 22.80 12.41
C LEU A 85 -9.02 23.31 11.83
N TYR A 86 -8.40 24.32 12.44
CA TYR A 86 -7.09 24.81 11.99
C TYR A 86 -5.97 23.77 12.17
N ALA A 87 -6.00 22.99 13.25
CA ALA A 87 -5.07 21.89 13.45
C ALA A 87 -5.28 20.79 12.39
N ALA A 88 -6.54 20.48 12.05
CA ALA A 88 -6.86 19.54 10.97
C ALA A 88 -6.29 20.01 9.63
N LEU A 89 -6.50 21.27 9.27
CA LEU A 89 -5.94 21.86 8.03
C LEU A 89 -4.41 21.83 8.04
N ASN A 90 -3.76 22.21 9.14
CA ASN A 90 -2.29 22.21 9.22
C ASN A 90 -1.70 20.79 9.09
N CYS A 91 -2.32 19.77 9.68
CA CYS A 91 -1.92 18.37 9.47
C CYS A 91 -2.05 17.94 8.00
N MET A 92 -3.11 18.37 7.32
CA MET A 92 -3.35 18.06 5.91
C MET A 92 -2.36 18.79 4.99
N VAL A 93 -2.04 20.06 5.28
CA VAL A 93 -1.02 20.84 4.56
C VAL A 93 0.33 20.15 4.68
N PHE A 94 0.73 19.77 5.90
CA PHE A 94 1.99 19.06 6.13
C PHE A 94 2.02 17.72 5.38
N ALA A 95 0.95 16.93 5.44
CA ALA A 95 0.85 15.67 4.68
C ALA A 95 0.97 15.89 3.17
N THR A 96 0.39 16.99 2.66
CA THR A 96 0.37 17.32 1.23
C THR A 96 1.74 17.73 0.72
N LEU A 97 2.44 18.61 1.46
CA LEU A 97 3.68 19.23 0.96
C LEU A 97 4.93 18.39 1.23
N VAL A 98 4.91 17.55 2.29
CA VAL A 98 6.07 16.74 2.69
C VAL A 98 6.01 15.32 2.14
N PHE A 99 4.82 14.70 2.12
CA PHE A 99 4.71 13.27 1.80
C PHE A 99 3.97 12.95 0.52
N ARG A 100 2.89 13.69 0.19
CA ARG A 100 2.04 13.40 -0.98
C ARG A 100 1.26 14.60 -1.48
N CYS A 101 1.68 15.19 -2.60
CA CYS A 101 0.99 16.31 -3.25
C CYS A 101 -0.47 16.01 -3.59
N ASP A 102 -0.82 14.75 -3.89
CA ASP A 102 -2.19 14.39 -4.26
C ASP A 102 -3.20 14.55 -3.11
N MET A 103 -2.74 14.65 -1.86
CA MET A 103 -3.61 14.96 -0.72
C MET A 103 -4.24 16.36 -0.85
N LEU A 104 -3.73 17.19 -1.78
CA LEU A 104 -4.39 18.42 -2.23
C LEU A 104 -5.85 18.15 -2.65
N LEU A 105 -6.11 17.03 -3.32
CA LEU A 105 -7.44 16.62 -3.77
C LEU A 105 -8.40 16.30 -2.61
N LEU A 106 -7.89 16.13 -1.39
CA LEU A 106 -8.68 15.90 -0.18
C LEU A 106 -8.79 17.17 0.68
N ILE A 107 -7.70 17.92 0.88
CA ILE A 107 -7.75 19.18 1.64
C ILE A 107 -8.58 20.24 0.92
N ALA A 108 -8.56 20.31 -0.42
CA ALA A 108 -9.33 21.28 -1.18
C ALA A 108 -10.85 21.18 -0.93
N PRO A 109 -11.51 20.01 -1.14
CA PRO A 109 -12.94 19.89 -0.86
C PRO A 109 -13.26 20.01 0.63
N LEU A 110 -12.38 19.54 1.54
CA LEU A 110 -12.57 19.70 2.98
C LEU A 110 -12.52 21.17 3.39
N GLY A 111 -11.51 21.91 2.94
CA GLY A 111 -11.36 23.34 3.20
C GLY A 111 -12.52 24.15 2.62
N LEU A 112 -12.95 23.81 1.40
CA LEU A 112 -14.14 24.43 0.79
C LEU A 112 -15.40 24.20 1.63
N GLU A 113 -15.66 22.98 2.09
CA GLU A 113 -16.78 22.69 2.98
C GLU A 113 -16.69 23.50 4.28
N LEU A 114 -15.52 23.57 4.92
CA LEU A 114 -15.33 24.33 6.17
C LEU A 114 -15.54 25.84 5.98
N LEU A 115 -15.20 26.39 4.80
CA LEU A 115 -15.45 27.79 4.45
C LEU A 115 -16.94 28.04 4.15
N LEU A 116 -17.57 27.18 3.35
CA LEU A 116 -18.99 27.30 2.99
C LEU A 116 -19.92 27.16 4.20
N THR A 117 -19.56 26.27 5.14
CA THR A 117 -20.27 26.11 6.42
C THR A 117 -19.97 27.23 7.43
N LYS A 118 -19.08 28.18 7.08
CA LYS A 118 -18.57 29.23 7.97
C LYS A 118 -17.97 28.70 9.27
N SER A 119 -17.49 27.45 9.26
CA SER A 119 -16.84 26.80 10.40
C SER A 119 -15.45 27.36 10.67
N VAL A 120 -14.79 27.90 9.63
CA VAL A 120 -13.51 28.60 9.72
C VAL A 120 -13.58 29.97 9.04
N SER A 121 -12.81 30.94 9.55
CA SER A 121 -12.66 32.24 8.90
C SER A 121 -11.66 32.12 7.75
N PHE A 122 -11.99 32.68 6.59
CA PHE A 122 -11.13 32.64 5.39
C PHE A 122 -9.72 33.17 5.68
N TRP A 123 -9.61 34.37 6.25
CA TRP A 123 -8.31 34.98 6.53
C TRP A 123 -7.49 34.21 7.55
N LYS A 124 -8.14 33.69 8.61
CA LYS A 124 -7.46 32.89 9.62
C LYS A 124 -7.03 31.52 9.09
N ALA A 125 -7.84 30.91 8.23
CA ALA A 125 -7.50 29.66 7.57
C ALA A 125 -6.33 29.86 6.61
N LEU A 126 -6.35 30.94 5.82
CA LEU A 126 -5.30 31.29 4.89
C LEU A 126 -3.97 31.53 5.61
N THR A 127 -3.94 32.36 6.67
CA THR A 127 -2.71 32.62 7.44
C THR A 127 -2.18 31.35 8.12
N SER A 128 -3.06 30.53 8.70
CA SER A 128 -2.66 29.25 9.31
C SER A 128 -2.07 28.29 8.28
N CYS A 129 -2.72 28.14 7.12
CA CYS A 129 -2.26 27.23 6.07
C CYS A 129 -0.97 27.73 5.43
N LEU A 130 -0.82 29.05 5.20
CA LEU A 130 0.42 29.63 4.69
C LEU A 130 1.58 29.44 5.66
N ALA A 131 1.37 29.67 6.96
CA ALA A 131 2.39 29.43 7.97
C ALA A 131 2.81 27.94 8.00
N ALA A 132 1.84 27.03 7.99
CA ALA A 132 2.11 25.59 7.92
C ALA A 132 2.82 25.20 6.62
N ALA A 133 2.46 25.81 5.49
CA ALA A 133 3.05 25.55 4.19
C ALA A 133 4.52 26.00 4.14
N SER A 134 4.82 27.23 4.57
CA SER A 134 6.18 27.75 4.61
C SER A 134 7.08 26.89 5.51
N LEU A 135 6.58 26.48 6.69
CA LEU A 135 7.32 25.59 7.58
C LEU A 135 7.56 24.21 6.95
N SER A 136 6.53 23.64 6.30
CA SER A 136 6.61 22.33 5.66
C SER A 136 7.58 22.32 4.48
N ILE A 137 7.50 23.33 3.62
CA ILE A 137 8.40 23.52 2.47
C ILE A 137 9.83 23.72 2.94
N GLY A 138 10.04 24.60 3.93
CA GLY A 138 11.36 24.81 4.54
C GLY A 138 11.95 23.52 5.09
N LEU A 139 11.15 22.69 5.76
CA LEU A 139 11.59 21.40 6.31
C LEU A 139 11.96 20.39 5.22
N THR A 140 11.08 20.14 4.24
CA THR A 140 11.36 19.16 3.16
C THR A 140 12.53 19.62 2.31
N VAL A 141 12.59 20.90 1.92
CA VAL A 141 13.73 21.41 1.15
C VAL A 141 15.03 21.27 1.93
N LEU A 142 15.06 21.59 3.22
CA LEU A 142 16.27 21.47 4.04
C LEU A 142 16.73 20.01 4.17
N VAL A 143 15.82 19.10 4.53
CA VAL A 143 16.16 17.69 4.78
C VAL A 143 16.48 16.97 3.47
N ASP A 144 15.62 17.09 2.48
CA ASP A 144 15.75 16.35 1.23
C ASP A 144 16.92 16.87 0.40
N SER A 145 17.21 18.18 0.41
CA SER A 145 18.36 18.70 -0.33
C SER A 145 19.70 18.17 0.20
N VAL A 146 19.79 17.94 1.51
CA VAL A 146 20.97 17.30 2.13
C VAL A 146 21.08 15.84 1.71
N ILE A 147 19.97 15.10 1.72
CA ILE A 147 19.95 13.67 1.36
C ILE A 147 20.28 13.46 -0.13
N TRP A 148 19.70 14.28 -1.00
CA TRP A 148 19.86 14.17 -2.46
C TRP A 148 21.07 14.94 -3.01
N ARG A 149 21.77 15.71 -2.16
CA ARG A 149 22.96 16.50 -2.52
C ARG A 149 22.70 17.54 -3.63
N ARG A 150 21.48 18.06 -3.72
CA ARG A 150 21.08 19.16 -4.61
C ARG A 150 19.89 19.89 -4.00
N LEU A 151 19.68 21.17 -4.33
CA LEU A 151 18.47 21.86 -3.89
C LEU A 151 17.25 21.25 -4.60
N LEU A 152 16.31 20.68 -3.85
CA LEU A 152 15.03 20.22 -4.40
C LEU A 152 13.88 20.28 -3.40
N TRP A 153 12.67 20.30 -3.95
CA TRP A 153 11.44 19.96 -3.23
C TRP A 153 10.85 18.71 -3.90
N PRO A 154 10.95 17.52 -3.27
CA PRO A 154 10.56 16.25 -3.90
C PRO A 154 9.13 16.25 -4.45
N GLU A 155 8.16 16.68 -3.64
CA GLU A 155 6.75 16.65 -4.03
C GLU A 155 6.43 17.62 -5.18
N LEU A 156 7.18 18.71 -5.33
CA LEU A 156 7.04 19.60 -6.48
C LEU A 156 7.54 18.94 -7.77
N GLU A 157 8.67 18.23 -7.72
CA GLU A 157 9.17 17.48 -8.89
C GLU A 157 8.23 16.34 -9.26
N VAL A 158 7.68 15.63 -8.28
CA VAL A 158 6.68 14.58 -8.49
C VAL A 158 5.41 15.16 -9.12
N PHE A 159 4.94 16.31 -8.63
CA PHE A 159 3.79 16.99 -9.21
C PHE A 159 4.06 17.42 -10.65
N TRP A 160 5.24 18.01 -10.92
CA TRP A 160 5.64 18.42 -12.25
C TRP A 160 5.71 17.23 -13.21
N PHE A 161 6.39 16.16 -12.81
CA PHE A 161 6.57 14.97 -13.64
C PHE A 161 5.24 14.27 -13.95
N ASN A 162 4.37 14.10 -12.94
CA ASN A 162 3.15 13.31 -13.13
C ASN A 162 1.97 14.13 -13.68
N SER A 163 1.80 15.37 -13.23
CA SER A 163 0.63 16.19 -13.57
C SER A 163 0.89 17.12 -14.73
N VAL A 164 2.09 17.71 -14.82
CA VAL A 164 2.43 18.66 -15.89
C VAL A 164 2.95 17.94 -17.13
N LEU A 165 3.87 16.97 -16.96
CA LEU A 165 4.39 16.18 -18.09
C LEU A 165 3.49 14.97 -18.47
N ASN A 166 2.42 14.71 -17.70
CA ASN A 166 1.45 13.64 -17.92
C ASN A 166 2.06 12.22 -18.06
N ARG A 167 3.22 11.99 -17.45
CA ARG A 167 3.95 10.70 -17.49
C ARG A 167 3.34 9.61 -16.61
N SER A 168 2.32 9.96 -15.81
CA SER A 168 1.63 8.98 -14.96
C SER A 168 1.03 7.81 -15.76
N SER A 169 0.66 8.03 -17.02
CA SER A 169 0.09 7.01 -17.92
C SER A 169 1.07 5.87 -18.29
N GLU A 170 2.38 6.10 -18.17
CA GLU A 170 3.43 5.10 -18.47
C GLU A 170 3.39 3.90 -17.51
N TRP A 171 2.81 4.07 -16.33
CA TRP A 171 2.64 3.03 -15.32
C TRP A 171 1.34 2.23 -15.48
N GLY A 172 0.71 2.34 -16.64
CA GLY A 172 -0.57 1.71 -16.96
C GLY A 172 -1.78 2.54 -16.57
N THR A 173 -2.88 2.34 -17.30
CA THR A 173 -4.12 3.12 -17.13
C THR A 173 -5.31 2.25 -16.75
N HIS A 174 -6.19 2.80 -15.93
CA HIS A 174 -7.45 2.14 -15.56
C HIS A 174 -8.66 3.04 -15.87
N PRO A 175 -9.84 2.45 -16.16
CA PRO A 175 -11.07 3.20 -16.39
C PRO A 175 -11.44 4.13 -15.22
N PHE A 176 -12.18 5.20 -15.51
CA PHE A 176 -12.61 6.18 -14.50
C PHE A 176 -13.31 5.52 -13.29
N HIS A 177 -14.19 4.55 -13.53
CA HIS A 177 -14.99 3.90 -12.50
C HIS A 177 -14.21 2.88 -11.64
N TRP A 178 -12.94 2.61 -11.93
CA TRP A 178 -12.14 1.54 -11.30
C TRP A 178 -12.06 1.64 -9.78
N TYR A 179 -11.99 2.85 -9.21
CA TYR A 179 -11.99 3.00 -7.75
C TYR A 179 -13.30 2.50 -7.13
N PHE A 180 -14.45 2.78 -7.75
CA PHE A 180 -15.76 2.38 -7.25
C PHE A 180 -16.10 0.91 -7.54
N THR A 181 -15.65 0.36 -8.65
CA THR A 181 -15.95 -1.04 -9.02
C THR A 181 -14.94 -2.05 -8.51
N SER A 182 -13.70 -1.63 -8.24
CA SER A 182 -12.61 -2.54 -7.90
C SER A 182 -11.90 -2.18 -6.60
N ALA A 183 -11.39 -0.95 -6.45
CA ALA A 183 -10.53 -0.62 -5.31
C ALA A 183 -11.31 -0.52 -3.99
N LEU A 184 -12.37 0.28 -3.94
CA LEU A 184 -13.19 0.49 -2.76
C LEU A 184 -13.91 -0.79 -2.31
N PRO A 185 -14.54 -1.60 -3.19
CA PRO A 185 -15.14 -2.87 -2.76
C PRO A 185 -14.12 -3.82 -2.11
N ARG A 186 -12.92 -3.94 -2.68
CA ARG A 186 -11.84 -4.80 -2.13
C ARG A 186 -11.24 -4.24 -0.83
N SER A 187 -11.24 -2.92 -0.67
CA SER A 187 -10.66 -2.26 0.50
C SER A 187 -11.62 -2.23 1.69
N LEU A 188 -12.89 -1.95 1.42
CA LEU A 188 -13.90 -1.72 2.45
C LEU A 188 -14.66 -2.98 2.84
N LEU A 189 -14.79 -3.96 1.94
CA LEU A 189 -15.53 -5.22 2.16
C LEU A 189 -16.94 -4.93 2.69
N ALA A 190 -17.32 -5.45 3.87
CA ALA A 190 -18.62 -5.16 4.51
C ALA A 190 -18.88 -3.66 4.68
N ALA A 191 -17.86 -2.83 4.88
CA ALA A 191 -18.04 -1.40 5.01
C ALA A 191 -18.52 -0.74 3.71
N TYR A 192 -18.29 -1.35 2.54
CA TYR A 192 -18.68 -0.79 1.24
C TYR A 192 -20.20 -0.58 1.10
N PRO A 193 -21.06 -1.61 1.21
CA PRO A 193 -22.49 -1.40 1.20
C PRO A 193 -23.00 -0.66 2.46
N LEU A 194 -22.36 -0.85 3.61
CA LEU A 194 -22.80 -0.23 4.87
C LEU A 194 -22.58 1.28 4.89
N PHE A 195 -21.50 1.83 4.30
CA PHE A 195 -21.29 3.28 4.30
C PHE A 195 -22.34 3.98 3.43
N LEU A 196 -22.70 3.40 2.27
CA LEU A 196 -23.77 3.90 1.41
C LEU A 196 -25.09 3.95 2.18
N PHE A 197 -25.40 2.88 2.92
CA PHE A 197 -26.57 2.85 3.78
C PHE A 197 -26.49 3.87 4.92
N GLY A 198 -25.31 4.10 5.49
CA GLY A 198 -25.09 5.09 6.55
C GLY A 198 -25.38 6.52 6.10
N VAL A 199 -24.98 6.87 4.88
CA VAL A 199 -25.28 8.18 4.28
C VAL A 199 -26.79 8.40 4.12
N LEU A 200 -27.54 7.35 3.77
CA LEU A 200 -29.00 7.41 3.64
C LEU A 200 -29.72 7.50 5.00
N LEU A 201 -29.16 6.87 6.04
CA LEU A 201 -29.79 6.80 7.37
C LEU A 201 -29.57 8.03 8.24
N ASP A 202 -28.39 8.68 8.16
CA ASP A 202 -28.05 9.83 9.00
C ASP A 202 -27.44 10.96 8.17
N ARG A 203 -28.21 12.03 7.98
CA ARG A 203 -27.77 13.22 7.22
C ARG A 203 -26.51 13.87 7.80
N ARG A 204 -26.20 13.69 9.08
CA ARG A 204 -24.98 14.22 9.70
C ARG A 204 -23.72 13.56 9.14
N VAL A 205 -23.82 12.31 8.69
CA VAL A 205 -22.71 11.55 8.10
C VAL A 205 -22.34 12.09 6.72
N PHE A 206 -23.31 12.64 5.99
CA PHE A 206 -23.10 13.17 4.64
C PHE A 206 -22.03 14.26 4.61
N PHE A 207 -22.02 15.19 5.57
CA PHE A 207 -20.99 16.23 5.70
C PHE A 207 -19.58 15.64 5.82
N TYR A 208 -19.41 14.52 6.53
CA TYR A 208 -18.10 13.87 6.62
C TYR A 208 -17.68 13.17 5.33
N ILE A 209 -18.65 12.59 4.63
CA ILE A 209 -18.42 11.78 3.44
C ILE A 209 -18.16 12.65 2.22
N LEU A 210 -18.80 13.82 2.11
CA LEU A 210 -18.75 14.65 0.91
C LEU A 210 -17.31 15.03 0.49
N PRO A 211 -16.41 15.50 1.37
CA PRO A 211 -15.04 15.83 0.98
C PRO A 211 -14.24 14.59 0.54
N VAL A 212 -14.46 13.47 1.21
CA VAL A 212 -13.75 12.21 0.95
C VAL A 212 -14.23 11.54 -0.34
N LEU A 213 -15.53 11.60 -0.61
CA LEU A 213 -16.10 11.12 -1.86
C LEU A 213 -15.62 12.00 -3.02
N SER A 214 -15.59 13.32 -2.83
CA SER A 214 -15.03 14.27 -3.80
C SER A 214 -13.58 13.95 -4.12
N PHE A 215 -12.76 13.67 -3.09
CA PHE A 215 -11.39 13.20 -3.27
C PHE A 215 -11.31 11.95 -4.17
N VAL A 216 -12.10 10.91 -3.90
CA VAL A 216 -12.10 9.69 -4.73
C VAL A 216 -12.55 9.98 -6.17
N VAL A 217 -13.58 10.82 -6.36
CA VAL A 217 -14.07 11.20 -7.69
C VAL A 217 -13.03 12.00 -8.48
N LEU A 218 -12.36 12.95 -7.83
CA LEU A 218 -11.31 13.75 -8.46
C LEU A 218 -10.11 12.87 -8.81
N TYR A 219 -9.67 12.00 -7.90
CA TYR A 219 -8.59 11.06 -8.15
C TYR A 219 -8.94 10.06 -9.27
N SER A 220 -10.22 9.69 -9.40
CA SER A 220 -10.69 8.79 -10.47
C SER A 220 -10.44 9.32 -11.88
N LYS A 221 -10.29 10.64 -12.05
CA LYS A 221 -9.96 11.28 -13.33
C LYS A 221 -8.52 11.02 -13.78
N LEU A 222 -7.61 10.67 -12.86
CA LEU A 222 -6.21 10.40 -13.21
C LEU A 222 -6.09 9.05 -13.94
N PRO A 223 -5.30 8.95 -15.02
CA PRO A 223 -5.20 7.72 -15.82
C PRO A 223 -4.69 6.53 -15.00
N HIS A 224 -3.58 6.73 -14.30
CA HIS A 224 -2.97 5.72 -13.44
C HIS A 224 -3.64 5.68 -12.08
N LYS A 225 -3.92 4.46 -11.61
CA LYS A 225 -4.69 4.22 -10.38
C LYS A 225 -4.10 3.07 -9.61
N GLU A 226 -4.01 3.24 -8.30
CA GLU A 226 -3.63 2.19 -7.37
C GLU A 226 -4.46 2.29 -6.11
N LEU A 227 -4.76 1.15 -5.48
CA LEU A 227 -5.59 1.10 -4.29
C LEU A 227 -5.02 1.95 -3.14
N ARG A 228 -3.69 1.95 -2.98
CA ARG A 228 -3.00 2.70 -1.92
C ARG A 228 -3.17 4.22 -2.02
N PHE A 229 -3.49 4.77 -3.19
CA PHE A 229 -3.65 6.21 -3.38
C PHE A 229 -4.91 6.76 -2.69
N VAL A 230 -5.96 5.93 -2.58
CA VAL A 230 -7.21 6.31 -1.91
C VAL A 230 -7.31 5.79 -0.48
N ILE A 231 -6.23 5.24 0.10
CA ILE A 231 -6.25 4.64 1.44
C ILE A 231 -6.70 5.63 2.52
N SER A 232 -6.37 6.92 2.34
CA SER A 232 -6.80 8.05 3.17
C SER A 232 -8.32 8.19 3.28
N SER A 233 -9.10 7.67 2.32
CA SER A 233 -10.56 7.72 2.35
C SER A 233 -11.19 6.67 3.28
N ILE A 234 -10.51 5.55 3.53
CA ILE A 234 -11.06 4.37 4.21
C ILE A 234 -11.59 4.69 5.62
N PRO A 235 -10.89 5.44 6.50
CA PRO A 235 -11.38 5.70 7.85
C PRO A 235 -12.73 6.39 7.90
N ILE A 236 -13.00 7.34 6.99
CA ILE A 236 -14.27 8.06 6.97
C ILE A 236 -15.40 7.19 6.43
N PHE A 237 -15.13 6.34 5.42
CA PHE A 237 -16.08 5.33 4.97
C PHE A 237 -16.39 4.30 6.07
N ASN A 238 -15.38 3.87 6.84
CA ASN A 238 -15.57 2.99 8.00
C ASN A 238 -16.42 3.64 9.09
N PHE A 239 -16.22 4.94 9.34
CA PHE A 239 -17.06 5.70 10.27
C PHE A 239 -18.52 5.70 9.82
N ALA A 240 -18.80 6.02 8.55
CA ALA A 240 -20.16 6.01 8.01
C ALA A 240 -20.81 4.62 8.08
N ALA A 241 -20.06 3.57 7.73
CA ALA A 241 -20.49 2.18 7.87
C ALA A 241 -20.77 1.79 9.33
N ALA A 242 -19.98 2.29 10.28
CA ALA A 242 -20.17 2.03 11.70
C ALA A 242 -21.44 2.69 12.26
N VAL A 243 -21.80 3.90 11.78
CA VAL A 243 -23.07 4.54 12.11
C VAL A 243 -24.25 3.70 11.61
N ALA A 244 -24.17 3.20 10.37
CA ALA A 244 -25.19 2.30 9.81
C ALA A 244 -25.33 1.01 10.62
N ALA A 245 -24.21 0.34 10.91
CA ALA A 245 -24.17 -0.89 11.69
C ALA A 245 -24.76 -0.70 13.10
N SER A 246 -24.44 0.43 13.74
CA SER A 246 -25.01 0.79 15.04
C SER A 246 -26.54 0.95 14.98
N ARG A 247 -27.06 1.62 13.94
CA ARG A 247 -28.50 1.80 13.74
C ARG A 247 -29.21 0.47 13.48
N VAL A 248 -28.61 -0.40 12.67
CA VAL A 248 -29.13 -1.75 12.40
C VAL A 248 -29.20 -2.57 13.69
N TYR A 249 -28.11 -2.59 14.46
CA TYR A 249 -28.05 -3.32 15.73
C TYR A 249 -29.12 -2.85 16.74
N ASN A 250 -29.34 -1.54 16.85
CA ASN A 250 -30.32 -0.98 17.78
C ASN A 250 -31.77 -1.34 17.41
N ASN A 251 -32.06 -1.49 16.11
CA ASN A 251 -33.41 -1.80 15.63
C ASN A 251 -33.64 -3.30 15.36
N ARG A 252 -32.67 -4.18 15.64
CA ARG A 252 -32.67 -5.61 15.27
C ARG A 252 -33.90 -6.43 15.69
N LYS A 253 -34.70 -5.94 16.64
CA LYS A 253 -35.94 -6.60 17.09
C LYS A 253 -37.13 -6.40 16.13
N LYS A 254 -37.08 -5.38 15.26
CA LYS A 254 -38.13 -5.11 14.25
C LYS A 254 -37.95 -6.02 13.03
N SER A 255 -39.03 -6.51 12.43
CA SER A 255 -39.00 -7.52 11.36
C SER A 255 -38.00 -7.21 10.22
N PHE A 256 -38.16 -6.06 9.54
CA PHE A 256 -37.25 -5.65 8.46
C PHE A 256 -35.80 -5.48 8.93
N TRP A 257 -35.60 -4.90 10.12
CA TRP A 257 -34.26 -4.68 10.68
C TRP A 257 -33.59 -5.96 11.16
N LYS A 258 -34.35 -6.99 11.53
CA LYS A 258 -33.83 -8.33 11.84
C LYS A 258 -33.17 -8.93 10.61
N PHE A 259 -33.79 -8.80 9.43
CA PHE A 259 -33.19 -9.22 8.17
C PHE A 259 -31.90 -8.45 7.88
N LEU A 260 -31.92 -7.11 7.97
CA LEU A 260 -30.71 -6.28 7.78
C LEU A 260 -29.59 -6.62 8.77
N TYR A 261 -29.93 -6.96 10.01
CA TYR A 261 -28.97 -7.39 11.02
C TYR A 261 -28.32 -8.73 10.65
N ILE A 262 -29.10 -9.72 10.21
CA ILE A 262 -28.58 -11.00 9.73
C ILE A 262 -27.69 -10.79 8.49
N ALA A 263 -28.13 -9.96 7.54
CA ALA A 263 -27.35 -9.61 6.36
C ALA A 263 -26.02 -8.93 6.73
N MET A 264 -26.04 -8.00 7.69
CA MET A 264 -24.83 -7.35 8.21
C MET A 264 -23.85 -8.34 8.84
N LEU A 265 -24.34 -9.30 9.65
CA LEU A 265 -23.50 -10.37 10.20
C LEU A 265 -22.91 -11.25 9.10
N GLY A 266 -23.70 -11.62 8.08
CA GLY A 266 -23.23 -12.34 6.91
C GLY A 266 -22.13 -11.58 6.15
N LEU A 267 -22.29 -10.27 5.96
CA LEU A 267 -21.27 -9.41 5.35
C LEU A 267 -19.98 -9.36 6.18
N MET A 268 -20.07 -9.29 7.51
CA MET A 268 -18.90 -9.30 8.39
C MET A 268 -18.15 -10.64 8.33
N LEU A 269 -18.87 -11.77 8.35
CA LEU A 269 -18.29 -13.10 8.19
C LEU A 269 -17.66 -13.28 6.80
N GLY A 270 -18.35 -12.82 5.75
CA GLY A 270 -17.82 -12.80 4.39
C GLY A 270 -16.55 -11.96 4.28
N SER A 271 -16.49 -10.80 4.96
CA SER A 271 -15.29 -9.96 5.00
C SER A 271 -14.12 -10.64 5.69
N LEU A 272 -14.37 -11.36 6.79
CA LEU A 272 -13.35 -12.16 7.46
C LEU A 272 -12.80 -13.24 6.52
N ALA A 273 -13.68 -13.94 5.81
CA ALA A 273 -13.27 -14.95 4.82
C ALA A 273 -12.46 -14.33 3.67
N CYS A 274 -12.91 -13.20 3.10
CA CYS A 274 -12.16 -12.47 2.07
C CYS A 274 -10.79 -12.03 2.58
N THR A 275 -10.71 -11.51 3.80
CA THR A 275 -9.45 -11.08 4.41
C THR A 275 -8.50 -12.25 4.63
N ALA A 276 -9.00 -13.42 5.03
CA ALA A 276 -8.19 -14.63 5.12
C ALA A 276 -7.65 -15.06 3.74
N VAL A 277 -8.48 -15.06 2.70
CA VAL A 277 -8.06 -15.39 1.33
C VAL A 277 -7.01 -14.41 0.81
N PHE A 278 -7.22 -13.09 1.01
CA PHE A 278 -6.25 -12.08 0.61
C PHE A 278 -4.94 -12.19 1.38
N PHE A 279 -4.99 -12.52 2.67
CA PHE A 279 -3.80 -12.78 3.46
C PHE A 279 -2.99 -13.97 2.93
N MET A 280 -3.66 -15.10 2.68
CA MET A 280 -3.01 -16.28 2.13
C MET A 280 -2.42 -16.00 0.74
N ALA A 281 -3.17 -15.32 -0.14
CA ALA A 281 -2.69 -14.95 -1.47
C ALA A 281 -1.46 -14.02 -1.38
N SER A 282 -1.50 -13.02 -0.50
CA SER A 282 -0.40 -12.08 -0.31
C SER A 282 0.85 -12.71 0.30
N TYR A 283 0.71 -13.74 1.13
CA TYR A 283 1.84 -14.46 1.69
C TYR A 283 2.67 -15.14 0.58
N GLU A 284 1.98 -15.63 -0.45
CA GLU A 284 2.57 -16.35 -1.58
C GLU A 284 2.93 -15.45 -2.78
N ASN A 285 2.79 -14.13 -2.64
CA ASN A 285 2.97 -13.16 -3.73
C ASN A 285 4.36 -12.51 -3.75
N TYR A 286 5.38 -13.14 -3.14
CA TYR A 286 6.76 -12.63 -3.08
C TYR A 286 7.82 -13.67 -3.53
N PRO A 287 7.63 -14.39 -4.64
CA PRO A 287 8.51 -15.48 -5.06
C PRO A 287 9.96 -15.04 -5.27
N SER A 288 10.21 -13.83 -5.77
CA SER A 288 11.57 -13.35 -6.06
C SER A 288 12.39 -13.13 -4.79
N GLY A 289 11.74 -12.67 -3.72
CA GLY A 289 12.39 -12.56 -2.41
C GLY A 289 12.78 -13.92 -1.84
N TYR A 290 11.98 -14.96 -2.09
CA TYR A 290 12.32 -16.34 -1.73
C TYR A 290 13.42 -16.92 -2.62
N ALA A 291 13.50 -16.51 -3.89
CA ALA A 291 14.51 -16.98 -4.85
C ALA A 291 15.95 -16.63 -4.47
N LEU A 292 16.16 -15.54 -3.73
CA LEU A 292 17.49 -15.17 -3.24
C LEU A 292 18.06 -16.17 -2.23
N LYS A 293 17.22 -16.79 -1.38
CA LYS A 293 17.68 -17.76 -0.37
C LYS A 293 18.39 -18.99 -0.96
N PRO A 294 17.78 -19.75 -1.90
CA PRO A 294 18.47 -20.86 -2.55
C PRO A 294 19.63 -20.38 -3.42
N LEU A 295 19.52 -19.19 -4.04
CA LEU A 295 20.63 -18.60 -4.78
C LEU A 295 21.85 -18.40 -3.89
N HIS A 296 21.70 -17.80 -2.71
CA HIS A 296 22.81 -17.60 -1.78
C HIS A 296 23.37 -18.91 -1.24
N ARG A 297 22.48 -19.84 -0.89
CA ARG A 297 22.86 -21.14 -0.32
C ARG A 297 23.64 -22.02 -1.30
N ILE A 298 23.20 -22.10 -2.56
CA ILE A 298 23.78 -23.01 -3.57
C ILE A 298 24.84 -22.28 -4.40
N GLY A 299 24.58 -21.01 -4.73
CA GLY A 299 25.42 -20.20 -5.60
C GLY A 299 26.66 -19.62 -4.91
N GLY A 300 26.61 -19.40 -3.59
CA GLY A 300 27.70 -18.78 -2.81
C GLY A 300 28.91 -19.66 -2.53
N ILE A 301 28.85 -20.95 -2.86
CA ILE A 301 29.96 -21.89 -2.66
C ILE A 301 30.93 -21.77 -3.84
N THR A 302 31.76 -20.73 -3.90
CA THR A 302 32.81 -20.62 -4.92
C THR A 302 34.17 -21.02 -4.35
N LYS A 303 34.95 -21.78 -5.13
CA LYS A 303 36.36 -22.09 -4.82
C LYS A 303 37.28 -20.89 -5.08
N ASN A 304 36.85 -19.97 -5.93
CA ASN A 304 37.57 -18.73 -6.28
C ASN A 304 36.94 -17.51 -5.61
N SER A 305 37.78 -16.52 -5.31
CA SER A 305 37.44 -15.19 -4.78
C SER A 305 36.77 -14.26 -5.82
N ASP A 306 36.14 -14.82 -6.84
CA ASP A 306 35.52 -14.05 -7.91
C ASP A 306 34.17 -13.50 -7.47
N GLU A 307 33.88 -12.25 -7.84
CA GLU A 307 32.61 -11.62 -7.53
C GLU A 307 31.46 -12.25 -8.33
N LEU A 308 30.35 -12.52 -7.64
CA LEU A 308 29.14 -13.09 -8.22
C LEU A 308 28.17 -11.97 -8.58
N TRP A 309 28.00 -11.73 -9.89
CA TRP A 309 27.13 -10.68 -10.40
C TRP A 309 25.73 -11.22 -10.66
N VAL A 310 24.74 -10.68 -9.96
CA VAL A 310 23.32 -11.07 -10.05
C VAL A 310 22.53 -9.93 -10.67
N HIS A 311 21.91 -10.17 -11.83
CA HIS A 311 20.93 -9.24 -12.38
C HIS A 311 19.54 -9.52 -11.80
N ILE A 312 18.82 -8.45 -11.46
CA ILE A 312 17.45 -8.48 -10.97
C ILE A 312 16.59 -7.69 -11.95
N ASP A 313 15.67 -8.36 -12.64
CA ASP A 313 14.73 -7.70 -13.54
C ASP A 313 13.64 -6.92 -12.79
N THR A 314 12.86 -6.14 -13.55
CA THR A 314 11.79 -5.30 -13.01
C THR A 314 10.74 -6.14 -12.29
N PHE A 315 10.33 -7.27 -12.86
CA PHE A 315 9.39 -8.20 -12.23
C PHE A 315 9.92 -8.73 -10.90
N SER A 316 11.19 -9.14 -10.84
CA SER A 316 11.80 -9.68 -9.63
C SER A 316 11.98 -8.63 -8.54
N ALA A 317 12.31 -7.40 -8.93
CA ALA A 317 12.36 -6.27 -8.00
C ALA A 317 10.96 -5.94 -7.42
N MET A 318 9.89 -6.11 -8.20
CA MET A 318 8.52 -5.85 -7.74
C MET A 318 7.94 -6.99 -6.88
N ASN A 319 8.44 -8.22 -7.03
CA ASN A 319 7.93 -9.42 -6.38
C ASN A 319 8.79 -9.93 -5.21
N GLY A 320 9.37 -9.01 -4.44
CA GLY A 320 9.87 -9.27 -3.10
C GLY A 320 11.38 -9.10 -2.90
N ILE A 321 12.13 -8.79 -3.95
CA ILE A 321 13.56 -8.45 -3.78
C ILE A 321 13.69 -7.02 -3.28
N SER A 322 14.51 -6.83 -2.25
CA SER A 322 14.88 -5.53 -1.72
C SER A 322 16.34 -5.53 -1.29
N ARG A 323 16.92 -4.36 -1.07
CA ARG A 323 18.30 -4.22 -0.53
C ARG A 323 18.51 -4.89 0.84
N PHE A 324 17.42 -5.17 1.57
CA PHE A 324 17.49 -5.93 2.83
C PHE A 324 17.72 -7.43 2.62
N CYS A 325 17.48 -7.93 1.40
CA CYS A 325 17.69 -9.32 1.00
C CYS A 325 19.08 -9.55 0.38
N GLU A 326 19.86 -8.48 0.17
CA GLU A 326 21.17 -8.54 -0.48
C GLU A 326 22.29 -8.82 0.54
N ASP A 327 23.03 -9.90 0.29
CA ASP A 327 24.26 -10.25 1.01
C ASP A 327 25.45 -9.43 0.53
N ASN A 328 26.48 -9.31 1.36
CA ASN A 328 27.71 -8.61 1.01
C ASN A 328 28.61 -9.49 0.11
N TYR A 329 29.87 -9.13 -0.05
CA TYR A 329 30.87 -9.91 -0.80
C TYR A 329 30.76 -11.43 -0.51
N PRO A 330 30.77 -12.30 -1.54
CA PRO A 330 31.15 -12.05 -2.95
C PRO A 330 30.03 -11.52 -3.86
N TRP A 331 28.84 -11.21 -3.33
CA TRP A 331 27.69 -10.86 -4.15
C TRP A 331 27.67 -9.39 -4.59
N ARG A 332 27.36 -9.17 -5.87
CA ARG A 332 27.01 -7.86 -6.44
C ARG A 332 25.69 -7.95 -7.19
N TYR A 333 24.79 -7.02 -6.92
CA TYR A 333 23.45 -6.98 -7.53
C TYR A 333 23.34 -5.81 -8.49
N SER A 334 22.80 -6.05 -9.68
CA SER A 334 22.49 -5.03 -10.67
C SER A 334 20.99 -5.04 -10.97
N LYS A 335 20.39 -3.86 -10.95
CA LYS A 335 19.02 -3.61 -11.42
C LYS A 335 19.04 -2.76 -12.68
N GLU A 336 20.04 -2.98 -13.55
CA GLU A 336 20.12 -2.28 -14.83
C GLU A 336 18.83 -2.56 -15.63
N GLU A 337 18.07 -1.51 -15.90
CA GLU A 337 16.80 -1.55 -16.64
C GLU A 337 17.06 -1.36 -18.14
N ASN A 338 16.08 -1.70 -18.98
CA ASN A 338 16.15 -1.58 -20.45
C ASN A 338 17.21 -2.45 -21.14
N ILE A 339 17.51 -3.63 -20.58
CA ILE A 339 18.29 -4.67 -21.27
C ILE A 339 17.33 -5.59 -22.02
N PHE A 340 17.53 -5.75 -23.33
CA PHE A 340 16.77 -6.70 -24.14
C PHE A 340 17.21 -8.14 -23.89
N LEU A 341 16.32 -9.12 -24.10
CA LEU A 341 16.57 -10.52 -23.77
C LEU A 341 17.80 -11.10 -24.50
N GLU A 342 18.07 -10.60 -25.70
CA GLU A 342 19.18 -11.01 -26.56
C GLU A 342 20.53 -10.46 -26.07
N ASP A 343 20.52 -9.30 -25.41
CA ASP A 343 21.73 -8.59 -24.99
C ASP A 343 22.32 -9.13 -23.69
N PHE A 344 21.55 -9.90 -22.91
CA PHE A 344 22.05 -10.51 -21.66
C PHE A 344 23.29 -11.37 -21.89
N GLN A 345 23.41 -12.04 -23.03
CA GLN A 345 24.58 -12.86 -23.35
C GLN A 345 25.88 -12.03 -23.48
N MET A 346 25.77 -10.74 -23.81
CA MET A 346 26.90 -9.82 -23.92
C MET A 346 27.27 -9.20 -22.56
N ARG A 347 26.41 -9.34 -21.55
CA ARG A 347 26.67 -8.84 -20.19
C ARG A 347 27.41 -9.89 -19.34
N ASN A 348 28.27 -9.42 -18.44
CA ASN A 348 29.04 -10.27 -17.53
C ASN A 348 28.26 -10.59 -16.24
N PHE A 349 27.00 -11.00 -16.36
CA PHE A 349 26.24 -11.49 -15.22
C PHE A 349 26.51 -12.98 -14.98
N THR A 350 26.68 -13.33 -13.71
CA THR A 350 26.87 -14.71 -13.26
C THR A 350 25.52 -15.42 -13.10
N TYR A 351 24.55 -14.71 -12.50
CA TYR A 351 23.18 -15.18 -12.32
C TYR A 351 22.18 -14.13 -12.78
N LEU A 352 21.00 -14.58 -13.22
CA LEU A 352 19.84 -13.70 -13.47
C LEU A 352 18.65 -14.18 -12.64
N LEU A 353 17.92 -13.24 -12.06
CA LEU A 353 16.58 -13.44 -11.53
C LEU A 353 15.61 -12.75 -12.48
N ASN A 354 14.83 -13.56 -13.21
CA ASN A 354 14.01 -13.07 -14.30
C ASN A 354 12.63 -13.74 -14.35
N GLU A 355 11.63 -13.03 -14.87
CA GLU A 355 10.30 -13.59 -15.15
C GLU A 355 10.28 -14.58 -16.31
N ASN A 356 11.23 -14.47 -17.25
CA ASN A 356 11.27 -15.30 -18.45
C ASN A 356 11.97 -16.63 -18.19
N PHE A 357 11.36 -17.70 -18.69
CA PHE A 357 11.89 -19.06 -18.56
C PHE A 357 13.12 -19.33 -19.43
N TYR A 358 13.24 -18.66 -20.58
CA TYR A 358 14.34 -18.84 -21.52
C TYR A 358 15.07 -17.52 -21.76
N ILE A 359 16.39 -17.52 -21.54
CA ILE A 359 17.27 -16.40 -21.83
C ILE A 359 18.50 -16.94 -22.55
N LYS A 360 18.82 -16.38 -23.71
CA LYS A 360 19.95 -16.84 -24.52
C LYS A 360 21.26 -16.67 -23.74
N GLY A 361 22.09 -17.70 -23.73
CA GLY A 361 23.37 -17.71 -23.00
C GLY A 361 23.27 -18.06 -21.51
N PHE A 362 22.06 -18.30 -21.01
CA PHE A 362 21.82 -18.68 -19.62
C PHE A 362 20.99 -19.97 -19.53
N LYS A 363 21.30 -20.81 -18.54
CA LYS A 363 20.54 -22.03 -18.23
C LYS A 363 19.63 -21.76 -17.04
N CYS A 364 18.35 -22.12 -17.17
CA CYS A 364 17.42 -22.10 -16.05
C CYS A 364 17.84 -23.15 -15.01
N LEU A 365 18.21 -22.69 -13.82
CA LEU A 365 18.71 -23.51 -12.72
C LEU A 365 17.60 -23.92 -11.77
N MET A 366 16.67 -23.02 -11.48
CA MET A 366 15.56 -23.26 -10.54
C MET A 366 14.40 -22.32 -10.84
N SER A 367 13.17 -22.78 -10.67
CA SER A 367 11.99 -21.92 -10.62
C SER A 367 11.48 -21.77 -9.19
N VAL A 368 10.95 -20.59 -8.87
CA VAL A 368 10.21 -20.36 -7.63
C VAL A 368 8.75 -20.09 -7.97
N ASP A 369 7.90 -20.87 -7.33
CA ASP A 369 6.47 -20.75 -7.47
C ASP A 369 5.93 -19.55 -6.70
N GLY A 370 4.99 -18.84 -7.31
CA GLY A 370 4.22 -17.77 -6.68
C GLY A 370 2.73 -18.00 -6.83
N PHE A 371 1.94 -17.17 -6.15
CA PHE A 371 0.48 -17.18 -6.29
C PHE A 371 0.06 -17.00 -7.77
N SER A 372 -0.85 -17.86 -8.24
CA SER A 372 -1.41 -17.77 -9.59
C SER A 372 -2.91 -17.48 -9.57
N ARG A 373 -3.70 -18.33 -8.88
CA ARG A 373 -5.16 -18.16 -8.83
C ARG A 373 -5.78 -18.83 -7.61
N VAL A 374 -6.96 -18.37 -7.25
CA VAL A 374 -7.83 -19.04 -6.28
C VAL A 374 -8.62 -20.12 -7.01
N ARG A 375 -8.62 -21.36 -6.48
CA ARG A 375 -9.45 -22.46 -6.97
C ARG A 375 -10.43 -22.86 -5.86
N VAL A 376 -11.72 -22.86 -6.19
CA VAL A 376 -12.77 -23.40 -5.33
C VAL A 376 -12.86 -24.90 -5.59
N ARG A 377 -12.92 -25.70 -4.53
CA ARG A 377 -13.02 -27.17 -4.60
C ARG A 377 -14.07 -27.68 -3.63
N ILE A 378 -14.64 -28.83 -3.95
CA ILE A 378 -15.52 -29.58 -3.05
C ILE A 378 -14.60 -30.30 -2.03
N GLY A 379 -14.71 -29.94 -0.74
CA GLY A 379 -13.87 -30.48 0.34
C GLY A 379 -13.34 -29.39 1.29
N PHE A 380 -12.61 -29.77 2.33
CA PHE A 380 -12.00 -28.83 3.29
C PHE A 380 -10.47 -28.74 3.12
N PRO A 381 -9.87 -27.53 3.04
CA PRO A 381 -10.53 -26.24 2.88
C PRO A 381 -11.19 -26.10 1.49
N PRO A 382 -12.35 -25.39 1.40
CA PRO A 382 -13.11 -25.21 0.15
C PRO A 382 -12.41 -24.28 -0.85
N ILE A 383 -11.39 -23.55 -0.38
CA ILE A 383 -10.58 -22.64 -1.18
C ILE A 383 -9.14 -23.14 -1.12
N SER A 384 -8.54 -23.36 -2.30
CA SER A 384 -7.13 -23.70 -2.45
C SER A 384 -6.43 -22.67 -3.31
N LEU A 385 -5.23 -22.22 -2.90
CA LEU A 385 -4.39 -21.35 -3.71
C LEU A 385 -3.56 -22.20 -4.67
N VAL A 386 -3.74 -21.95 -5.96
CA VAL A 386 -2.90 -22.56 -7.00
C VAL A 386 -1.64 -21.73 -7.13
N LYS A 387 -0.50 -22.40 -7.02
CA LYS A 387 0.81 -21.81 -7.27
C LYS A 387 1.31 -22.25 -8.65
N GLY A 388 2.22 -21.49 -9.21
CA GLY A 388 2.93 -21.85 -10.43
C GLY A 388 4.23 -21.07 -10.56
N PRO A 389 5.13 -21.47 -11.46
CA PRO A 389 6.44 -20.84 -11.59
C PRO A 389 6.26 -19.39 -12.02
N LYS A 390 6.88 -18.47 -11.28
CA LYS A 390 6.82 -17.02 -11.54
C LYS A 390 8.18 -16.39 -11.76
N VAL A 391 9.21 -16.92 -11.13
CA VAL A 391 10.56 -16.36 -11.15
C VAL A 391 11.53 -17.49 -11.41
N PHE A 392 12.49 -17.25 -12.27
CA PHE A 392 13.49 -18.20 -12.67
C PHE A 392 14.88 -17.69 -12.28
N ILE A 393 15.64 -18.58 -11.65
CA ILE A 393 17.05 -18.39 -11.36
C ILE A 393 17.81 -18.97 -12.54
N HIS A 394 18.59 -18.13 -13.20
CA HIS A 394 19.40 -18.50 -14.35
C HIS A 394 20.88 -18.43 -14.02
N GLY A 395 21.67 -19.35 -14.58
CA GLY A 395 23.13 -19.37 -14.47
C GLY A 395 23.78 -19.19 -15.83
N ASN A 396 24.86 -18.40 -15.88
CA ASN A 396 25.59 -18.17 -17.13
C ASN A 396 26.23 -19.47 -17.64
N ILE A 397 25.97 -19.82 -18.91
CA ILE A 397 26.47 -21.07 -19.50
C ILE A 397 28.01 -21.07 -19.65
N ARG A 398 28.65 -19.89 -19.64
CA ARG A 398 30.12 -19.78 -19.68
C ARG A 398 30.78 -20.24 -18.38
N ASN A 399 30.03 -20.31 -17.28
CA ASN A 399 30.57 -20.72 -15.98
C ASN A 399 30.21 -22.20 -15.72
N THR A 400 31.13 -23.09 -16.09
CA THR A 400 30.96 -24.55 -15.94
C THR A 400 30.77 -24.97 -14.49
N ASP A 401 31.40 -24.29 -13.54
CA ASP A 401 31.28 -24.59 -12.10
C ASP A 401 29.88 -24.34 -11.56
N ILE A 402 29.12 -23.43 -12.16
CA ILE A 402 27.74 -23.14 -11.77
C ILE A 402 26.79 -24.19 -12.36
N ILE A 403 27.00 -24.56 -13.62
CA ILE A 403 26.15 -25.50 -14.34
C ILE A 403 26.27 -26.92 -13.76
N ASN A 404 27.48 -27.29 -13.34
CA ASN A 404 27.77 -28.62 -12.79
C ASN A 404 27.29 -28.79 -11.35
N ARG A 405 26.77 -27.74 -10.70
CA ARG A 405 26.17 -27.85 -9.36
C ARG A 405 24.79 -28.52 -9.44
N SER A 406 24.43 -29.18 -8.34
CA SER A 406 23.13 -29.83 -8.15
C SER A 406 22.02 -28.79 -7.90
N TRP A 407 21.57 -28.15 -8.97
CA TRP A 407 20.37 -27.33 -8.94
C TRP A 407 19.10 -28.18 -9.12
N PRO A 408 17.96 -27.80 -8.52
CA PRO A 408 16.70 -28.52 -8.67
C PRO A 408 16.18 -28.63 -10.11
N GLY A 409 16.68 -27.77 -11.01
CA GLY A 409 16.18 -27.63 -12.37
C GLY A 409 14.91 -26.78 -12.43
N CYS A 410 14.54 -26.40 -13.65
CA CYS A 410 13.27 -25.74 -13.91
C CYS A 410 12.28 -26.74 -14.53
N PRO A 411 10.98 -26.65 -14.19
CA PRO A 411 9.96 -27.48 -14.81
C PRO A 411 9.92 -27.23 -16.32
N VAL A 412 9.68 -28.29 -17.10
CA VAL A 412 9.38 -28.14 -18.52
C VAL A 412 8.01 -27.47 -18.61
N ILE A 413 7.98 -26.20 -18.99
CA ILE A 413 6.74 -25.46 -19.20
C ILE A 413 6.19 -25.94 -20.55
N PRO A 414 4.95 -26.46 -20.62
CA PRO A 414 4.33 -26.92 -21.86
C PRO A 414 4.05 -25.77 -22.85
#